data_AF-A0A1V6FF00-F1
#
_entry.id   AF-A0A1V6FF00-F1
#
_cell.length_a   1.000
_cell.length_b   1.000
_cell.length_c   1.000
_cell.angle_alpha   90.00
_cell.angle_beta   90.00
_cell.angle_gamma   90.00
#
_symmetry.space_group_name_H-M   'P 1'
#
loop_
_entity.id
_entity.type
_entity.pdbx_description
1 polymer ?
#
loop_
_entity_poly.entity_id
_entity_poly.type
_entity_poly.pdbx_seq_one_letter_code
_entity_poly.pdbx_strand_id
1 'polypeptide(L)'
;MLNILEKTFLFGLGTLAITKNRAEAFVREAAKEAKLSPEEGNQLLGVILEEGKNAKANLNAAIEEVISSRGQSLIPGYKSISCLEKKIADLEARLAKLEPAAKAK
;
A
#
# COMPACT_ATOMS: atom_id res chain seq x y z
N MET A 1 19.26 -10.61 19.43
CA MET A 1 17.89 -10.72 19.98
C MET A 1 17.35 -9.32 20.05
N LEU A 2 16.30 -9.00 19.29
CA LEU A 2 15.76 -7.63 19.30
C LEU A 2 15.29 -7.29 20.72
N ASN A 3 15.80 -6.19 21.26
CA ASN A 3 15.51 -5.75 22.62
C ASN A 3 14.01 -5.49 22.77
N ILE A 4 13.47 -5.59 24.00
CA ILE A 4 12.04 -5.34 24.27
C ILE A 4 11.60 -3.98 23.73
N LEU A 5 12.51 -2.99 23.73
CA LEU A 5 12.34 -1.64 23.17
C LEU A 5 12.19 -1.65 21.64
N GLU A 6 13.03 -2.40 20.92
CA GLU A 6 12.89 -2.53 19.46
C GLU A 6 11.57 -3.21 19.13
N LYS A 7 11.18 -4.22 19.92
CA LYS A 7 9.89 -4.89 19.73
C LYS A 7 8.72 -3.97 20.02
N THR A 8 8.71 -3.20 21.11
CA THR A 8 7.61 -2.25 21.39
C THR A 8 7.60 -1.07 20.44
N PHE A 9 8.75 -0.62 19.92
CA PHE A 9 8.83 0.39 18.89
C PHE A 9 8.26 -0.12 17.56
N LEU A 10 8.66 -1.32 17.11
CA LEU A 10 8.11 -1.97 15.92
C LEU A 10 6.62 -2.30 16.07
N PHE A 11 6.18 -2.71 17.26
CA PHE A 11 4.77 -2.95 17.56
C PHE A 11 3.98 -1.63 17.61
N GLY A 12 4.57 -0.56 18.13
CA GLY A 12 4.00 0.79 18.16
C GLY A 12 3.86 1.41 16.78
N LEU A 13 4.85 1.19 15.90
CA LEU A 13 4.85 1.60 14.50
C LEU A 13 3.82 0.85 13.66
N GLY A 14 3.63 -0.45 13.91
CA GLY A 14 2.71 -1.29 13.15
C GLY A 14 1.25 -1.17 13.58
N THR A 15 0.99 -0.96 14.88
CA THR A 15 -0.38 -0.94 15.42
C THR A 15 -1.00 0.47 15.43
N LEU A 16 -0.17 1.51 15.36
CA LEU A 16 -0.59 2.91 15.36
C LEU A 16 0.23 3.62 14.28
N ALA A 17 -0.37 3.86 13.11
CA ALA A 17 0.23 4.70 12.08
C ALA A 17 0.83 5.95 12.75
N ILE A 18 2.16 6.10 12.72
CA ILE A 18 2.80 7.27 13.31
C ILE A 18 2.25 8.51 12.60
N THR A 19 1.49 9.30 13.34
CA THR A 19 1.05 10.62 12.90
C THR A 19 2.12 11.64 13.27
N LYS A 20 2.17 12.74 12.52
CA LYS A 20 3.12 13.85 12.78
C LYS A 20 3.11 14.28 14.25
N ASN A 21 1.91 14.38 14.85
CA ASN A 21 1.72 14.76 16.25
C ASN A 21 2.31 13.73 17.25
N ARG A 22 2.23 12.42 16.94
CA ARG A 22 2.83 11.36 17.77
C ARG A 22 4.36 11.36 17.65
N ALA A 23 4.90 11.59 16.46
CA ALA A 23 6.34 11.73 16.25
C ALA A 23 6.89 12.95 17.01
N GLU A 24 6.19 14.08 16.97
CA GLU A 24 6.53 15.29 17.72
C GLU A 24 6.59 15.05 19.23
N ALA A 25 5.60 14.36 19.79
CA ALA A 25 5.58 14.03 21.21
C ALA A 25 6.75 13.11 21.60
N PHE A 26 7.01 12.06 20.81
CA PHE A 26 8.08 11.10 21.07
C PHE A 26 9.47 11.73 21.00
N VAL A 27 9.73 12.52 19.95
CA VAL A 27 11.02 13.22 19.80
C VAL A 27 11.23 14.24 20.91
N ARG A 28 10.16 14.92 21.34
CA ARG A 28 10.24 15.91 22.43
C ARG A 28 10.49 15.27 23.80
N GLU A 29 9.99 14.06 24.02
CA GLU A 29 10.24 13.29 25.24
C GLU A 29 11.66 12.71 25.25
N ALA A 30 12.09 12.13 24.12
CA ALA A 30 13.45 11.66 23.92
C ALA A 30 14.49 12.80 24.01
N ALA A 31 14.18 13.98 23.47
CA ALA A 31 15.05 15.16 23.57
C ALA A 31 15.22 15.64 25.02
N LYS A 32 14.15 15.58 25.83
CA LYS A 32 14.23 15.91 27.26
C LYS A 32 15.10 14.92 28.03
N GLU A 33 14.95 13.62 27.78
CA GLU A 33 15.76 12.59 28.43
C GLU A 33 17.23 12.65 28.01
N ALA A 34 17.49 12.91 26.73
CA ALA A 34 18.83 13.05 26.17
C ALA A 34 19.48 14.43 26.38
N LYS A 35 18.76 15.39 27.00
CA LYS A 35 19.18 16.79 27.16
C LYS A 35 19.57 17.49 25.84
N LEU A 36 18.89 17.12 24.76
CA LEU A 36 19.08 17.75 23.46
C LEU A 36 18.48 19.17 23.46
N SER A 37 19.14 20.06 22.73
CA SER A 37 18.60 21.41 22.48
C SER A 37 17.31 21.35 21.65
N PRO A 38 16.44 22.38 21.74
CA PRO A 38 15.23 22.47 20.92
C PRO A 38 15.53 22.39 19.42
N GLU A 39 16.65 22.96 18.98
CA GLU A 39 17.13 22.91 17.60
C GLU A 39 17.46 21.48 17.15
N GLU A 40 18.21 20.72 17.95
CA GLU A 40 18.57 19.33 17.65
C GLU A 40 17.33 18.42 17.64
N GLY A 41 16.38 18.63 18.55
CA GLY A 41 15.11 17.91 18.56
C GLY A 41 14.29 18.16 17.30
N ASN A 42 14.21 19.40 16.82
CA ASN A 42 13.50 19.73 15.59
C ASN A 42 14.18 19.16 14.34
N GLN A 43 15.52 19.13 14.30
CA GLN A 43 16.26 18.50 13.21
C GLN A 43 16.00 16.98 13.15
N LEU A 44 16.06 16.30 14.30
CA LEU A 44 15.75 14.86 14.39
C LEU A 44 14.31 14.56 13.95
N LEU A 45 13.35 15.39 14.35
CA LEU A 45 11.97 15.27 13.91
C LEU A 45 11.85 15.39 12.37
N GLY A 46 12.54 16.37 11.79
CA GLY A 46 12.58 16.57 10.33
C GLY A 46 13.10 15.33 9.61
N VAL A 47 14.21 14.77 10.07
CA VAL A 47 14.81 13.56 9.48
C VAL A 47 13.88 12.35 9.59
N ILE A 48 13.25 12.13 10.75
CA ILE A 48 12.31 11.02 10.95
C ILE A 48 11.09 11.17 10.04
N LEU A 49 10.59 12.38 9.83
CA LEU A 49 9.45 12.64 8.95
C LEU A 49 9.80 12.47 7.47
N GLU A 50 10.98 12.91 7.04
CA GLU A 50 11.45 12.70 5.67
C GLU A 50 11.69 11.22 5.38
N GLU A 51 12.43 10.53 6.25
CA GLU A 51 12.66 9.09 6.10
C GLU A 51 11.35 8.29 6.17
N GLY A 52 10.41 8.69 7.03
CA GLY A 52 9.08 8.11 7.07
C GLY A 52 8.30 8.25 5.76
N LYS A 53 8.42 9.41 5.07
CA LYS A 53 7.81 9.61 3.74
C LYS A 53 8.47 8.72 2.69
N ASN A 54 9.80 8.65 2.67
CA ASN A 54 10.54 7.82 1.71
C ASN A 54 10.23 6.33 1.91
N ALA A 55 10.24 5.86 3.16
CA ALA A 55 9.88 4.49 3.51
C ALA A 55 8.44 4.16 3.08
N LYS A 56 7.49 5.09 3.28
CA LYS A 56 6.10 4.91 2.84
C LYS A 56 5.99 4.84 1.31
N ALA A 57 6.72 5.67 0.58
CA ALA A 57 6.73 5.65 -0.88
C ALA A 57 7.30 4.33 -1.42
N ASN A 58 8.42 3.87 -0.85
CA ASN A 58 9.04 2.59 -1.21
C ASN A 58 8.14 1.40 -0.89
N LEU A 59 7.47 1.43 0.26
CA LEU A 59 6.50 0.40 0.66
C LEU A 59 5.31 0.38 -0.30
N ASN A 60 4.76 1.53 -0.66
CA ASN A 60 3.68 1.61 -1.66
C ASN A 60 4.13 1.05 -3.02
N ALA A 61 5.33 1.41 -3.49
CA ALA A 61 5.87 0.89 -4.74
C ALA A 61 6.04 -0.64 -4.70
N ALA A 62 6.55 -1.19 -3.59
CA ALA A 62 6.66 -2.64 -3.41
C ALA A 62 5.30 -3.33 -3.38
N ILE A 63 4.29 -2.73 -2.73
CA ILE A 63 2.92 -3.25 -2.75
C ILE A 63 2.35 -3.21 -4.17
N GLU A 64 2.51 -2.11 -4.90
CA GLU A 64 2.07 -1.95 -6.28
C GLU A 64 2.69 -3.01 -7.19
N GLU A 65 4.00 -3.28 -7.02
CA GLU A 65 4.72 -4.32 -7.75
C GLU A 65 4.18 -5.72 -7.43
N VAL A 66 3.91 -6.03 -6.16
CA VAL A 66 3.33 -7.31 -5.73
C VAL A 66 1.91 -7.48 -6.27
N ILE A 67 1.08 -6.44 -6.24
CA ILE A 67 -0.29 -6.47 -6.79
C ILE A 67 -0.24 -6.58 -8.32
N SER A 68 0.65 -5.88 -8.99
CA SER A 68 0.77 -5.94 -10.45
C SER A 68 1.28 -7.30 -10.93
N SER A 69 2.27 -7.87 -10.23
CA SER A 69 2.89 -9.15 -10.60
C SER A 69 2.09 -10.38 -10.16
N ARG A 70 1.42 -10.31 -9.01
CA ARG A 70 0.71 -11.46 -8.39
C ARG A 70 -0.76 -11.21 -8.09
N GLY A 71 -1.26 -9.98 -8.19
CA GLY A 71 -2.65 -9.63 -7.91
C GLY A 71 -3.65 -10.41 -8.76
N GLN A 72 -3.31 -10.73 -10.00
CA GLN A 72 -4.14 -11.60 -10.86
C GLN A 72 -4.31 -13.03 -10.28
N SER A 73 -3.35 -13.51 -9.49
CA SER A 73 -3.42 -14.80 -8.80
C SER A 73 -3.91 -14.69 -7.36
N LEU A 74 -3.80 -13.51 -6.74
CA LEU A 74 -4.18 -13.26 -5.35
C LEU A 74 -5.64 -12.82 -5.22
N ILE A 75 -6.23 -12.19 -6.24
CA ILE A 75 -7.63 -11.77 -6.25
C ILE A 75 -8.49 -12.99 -6.62
N PRO A 76 -9.26 -13.56 -5.67
CA PRO A 76 -10.17 -14.64 -5.96
C PRO A 76 -11.20 -14.16 -6.98
N GLY A 77 -11.32 -14.86 -8.11
CA GLY A 77 -12.28 -14.53 -9.16
C GLY A 77 -11.73 -13.77 -10.37
N TYR A 78 -10.47 -13.31 -10.38
CA TYR A 78 -9.87 -12.68 -11.57
C TYR A 78 -9.93 -13.61 -12.80
N LYS A 79 -9.56 -14.89 -12.62
CA LYS A 79 -9.69 -15.91 -13.67
C LYS A 79 -11.13 -16.12 -14.13
N SER A 80 -12.09 -16.09 -13.20
CA SER A 80 -13.51 -16.28 -13.50
C SER A 80 -14.07 -15.11 -14.31
N ILE A 81 -13.72 -13.88 -13.93
CA ILE A 81 -14.10 -12.65 -14.65
C ILE A 81 -13.50 -12.66 -16.06
N SER A 82 -12.21 -12.92 -16.21
CA SER A 82 -11.57 -12.98 -17.53
C SER A 82 -12.14 -14.09 -18.43
N CYS A 83 -12.56 -15.23 -17.85
CA CYS A 83 -13.24 -16.30 -18.58
C CYS A 83 -14.64 -15.87 -19.04
N LEU A 84 -15.38 -15.14 -18.19
CA LEU A 84 -16.71 -14.60 -18.55
C LEU A 84 -16.61 -13.55 -19.65
N GLU A 85 -15.64 -12.63 -19.59
CA GLU A 85 -15.40 -11.64 -20.65
C GLU A 85 -15.14 -12.29 -22.01
N LYS A 86 -14.31 -13.34 -22.06
CA LYS A 86 -14.08 -14.10 -23.30
C LYS A 86 -15.34 -14.77 -23.84
N LYS A 87 -16.16 -15.32 -22.95
CA LYS A 87 -17.45 -15.94 -23.34
C LYS A 87 -18.42 -14.90 -23.89
N ILE A 88 -18.49 -13.72 -23.28
CA ILE A 88 -19.32 -12.62 -23.75
C ILE A 88 -18.86 -12.18 -25.15
N ALA A 89 -17.56 -11.98 -25.36
CA ALA A 89 -17.02 -11.61 -26.67
C ALA A 89 -17.29 -12.67 -27.76
N ASP A 90 -17.20 -13.97 -27.43
CA ASP A 90 -17.56 -15.04 -28.36
C ASP A 90 -19.06 -15.03 -28.70
N LEU A 91 -19.91 -14.81 -27.70
CA LEU A 91 -21.36 -14.73 -27.89
C LEU A 91 -21.75 -13.51 -28.73
N GLU A 92 -21.13 -12.36 -28.50
CA GLU A 92 -21.32 -11.14 -29.30
C GLU A 92 -20.88 -11.36 -30.75
N ALA A 93 -19.73 -11.99 -30.97
CA ALA A 93 -19.25 -12.32 -32.31
C ALA A 93 -20.17 -13.31 -33.04
N ARG A 94 -20.79 -14.24 -32.31
CA ARG A 94 -21.76 -15.19 -32.87
C ARG A 94 -23.10 -14.51 -33.17
N LEU A 95 -23.57 -13.62 -32.30
CA LEU A 95 -24.76 -12.81 -32.54
C LEU A 95 -24.59 -11.91 -33.77
N ALA A 96 -23.46 -11.23 -33.90
CA ALA A 96 -23.14 -10.40 -35.07
C ALA A 96 -23.13 -11.19 -36.40
N LYS A 97 -22.80 -12.49 -36.36
CA LYS A 97 -22.88 -13.39 -37.53
C LYS A 97 -24.29 -13.91 -37.82
N LEU A 98 -25.18 -13.93 -36.83
CA LEU A 98 -26.55 -14.44 -36.94
C LEU A 98 -27.57 -13.33 -37.27
N GLU A 99 -27.34 -12.10 -36.84
CA GLU A 99 -28.18 -10.94 -37.19
C GLU A 99 -28.32 -10.65 -38.71
N PRO A 100 -27.31 -10.84 -39.59
CA PRO A 100 -27.52 -10.67 -41.02
C PRO A 100 -28.46 -11.72 -41.65
N ALA A 101 -28.71 -12.85 -40.98
CA ALA A 101 -29.66 -13.88 -41.45
C ALA A 101 -31.11 -13.64 -40.98
N ALA A 102 -31.31 -12.87 -39.90
CA ALA A 102 -32.64 -12.60 -39.33
C ALA A 102 -33.37 -11.43 -40.03
N LYS A 103 -32.64 -10.54 -40.72
CA LYS A 103 -33.22 -9.41 -41.49
C LYS A 103 -33.47 -9.74 -42.97
N ALA A 104 -33.17 -10.95 -43.42
CA ALA A 104 -33.31 -11.38 -44.81
C ALA A 104 -34.42 -12.43 -45.04
N LYS A 105 -35.33 -12.60 -44.08
CA LYS A 105 -36.50 -13.49 -44.19
C LYS A 105 -37.78 -12.75 -43.85
#